data_AF-A0A6I1F5I9-F1
#
_entry.id   AF-A0A6I1F5I9-F1
#
_cell.length_a   1.000
_cell.length_b   1.000
_cell.length_c   1.000
_cell.angle_alpha   90.00
_cell.angle_beta   90.00
_cell.angle_gamma   90.00
#
_symmetry.space_group_name_H-M   'P 1'
#
loop_
_entity.id
_entity.type
_entity.pdbx_description
1 polymer ?
#
loop_
_entity_poly.entity_id
_entity_poly.type
_entity_poly.pdbx_seq_one_letter_code
_entity_poly.pdbx_strand_id
1 'polypeptide(L)'
;MKYLSLFVVALMFLLAGCGTSADEKKEDTAKQEEKTTASKENAEQKLTEEDKQFIELFKKGEYQTIVDQTVGFGSDAQVNFYFIANAFKSVPDYSLSKTYLNKTKYIPTDIQDEVDKLKADIEANVESPEAS
;
A
#
# COMPACT_ATOMS: atom_id res chain seq x y z
N MET A 1 -32.19 7.68 36.75
CA MET A 1 -32.81 6.61 35.93
C MET A 1 -34.28 6.90 35.79
N LYS A 2 -34.74 7.19 34.57
CA LYS A 2 -36.14 7.26 34.17
C LYS A 2 -36.23 7.68 32.69
N TYR A 3 -36.96 6.87 31.91
CA TYR A 3 -37.48 7.13 30.55
C TYR A 3 -36.40 7.13 29.44
N LEU A 4 -36.58 6.64 28.22
CA LEU A 4 -37.64 5.98 27.45
C LEU A 4 -37.03 5.82 26.04
N SER A 5 -37.55 4.88 25.24
CA SER A 5 -37.36 4.79 23.77
C SER A 5 -36.09 4.04 23.35
N LEU A 6 -36.09 2.78 22.89
CA LEU A 6 -37.08 2.02 22.10
C LEU A 6 -37.64 2.82 20.92
N PHE A 7 -36.75 3.22 20.01
CA PHE A 7 -37.12 3.58 18.65
C PHE A 7 -36.01 3.15 17.67
N VAL A 8 -36.45 2.57 16.55
CA VAL A 8 -35.68 2.28 15.32
C VAL A 8 -34.85 0.98 15.31
N VAL A 9 -35.51 -0.12 15.63
CA VAL A 9 -35.39 -1.35 14.81
C VAL A 9 -36.14 -1.07 13.49
N ALA A 10 -35.51 -0.35 12.56
CA ALA A 10 -36.04 -0.14 11.20
C ALA A 10 -35.01 0.59 10.32
N LEU A 11 -33.87 -0.04 10.01
CA LEU A 11 -33.11 0.31 8.80
C LEU A 11 -32.23 -0.88 8.33
N MET A 12 -32.85 -2.05 8.22
CA MET A 12 -32.36 -3.15 7.40
C MET A 12 -33.45 -3.43 6.36
N PHE A 13 -33.01 -3.70 5.12
CA PHE A 13 -33.78 -3.89 3.88
C PHE A 13 -33.98 -2.64 3.01
N LEU A 14 -33.04 -2.45 2.09
CA LEU A 14 -33.13 -1.91 0.71
C LEU A 14 -31.66 -1.62 0.32
N LEU A 15 -30.92 -2.49 -0.36
CA LEU A 15 -31.07 -2.72 -1.79
C LEU A 15 -30.39 -4.04 -2.18
N ALA A 16 -31.21 -5.06 -2.42
CA ALA A 16 -30.87 -6.12 -3.35
C ALA A 16 -30.91 -5.52 -4.76
N GLY A 17 -29.75 -5.13 -5.29
CA GLY A 17 -29.55 -4.78 -6.69
C GLY A 17 -28.91 -5.94 -7.43
N CYS A 18 -29.72 -6.96 -7.76
CA CYS A 18 -29.36 -7.98 -8.74
C CYS A 18 -29.48 -7.35 -10.14
N GLY A 19 -28.36 -6.87 -10.68
CA GLY A 19 -28.24 -6.51 -12.08
C GLY A 19 -27.47 -7.60 -12.80
N THR A 20 -28.18 -8.59 -13.35
CA THR A 20 -27.62 -9.53 -14.32
C THR A 20 -27.53 -8.84 -15.69
N SER A 21 -26.37 -8.95 -16.33
CA SER A 21 -26.26 -8.95 -17.78
C SER A 21 -25.05 -9.80 -18.12
N ALA A 22 -25.36 -10.97 -18.65
CA ALA A 22 -24.42 -11.87 -19.27
C ALA A 22 -23.85 -11.23 -20.55
N ASP A 23 -22.54 -11.36 -20.74
CA ASP A 23 -21.99 -11.73 -22.04
C ASP A 23 -20.65 -12.45 -21.79
N GLU A 24 -20.62 -13.72 -22.20
CA GLU A 24 -19.44 -14.58 -22.21
C GLU A 24 -18.57 -14.24 -23.43
N LYS A 25 -17.23 -14.22 -23.26
CA LYS A 25 -16.33 -15.09 -24.04
C LYS A 25 -14.86 -14.98 -23.64
N LYS A 26 -14.34 -16.14 -23.25
CA LYS A 26 -13.03 -16.76 -23.59
C LYS A 26 -11.76 -16.22 -22.95
N GLU A 27 -11.39 -16.89 -21.85
CA GLU A 27 -10.23 -17.79 -21.76
C GLU A 27 -9.19 -17.71 -22.90
N ASP A 28 -7.95 -17.35 -22.54
CA ASP A 28 -6.78 -18.19 -22.84
C ASP A 28 -5.66 -17.90 -21.81
N THR A 29 -5.13 -18.98 -21.25
CA THR A 29 -4.01 -19.03 -20.30
C THR A 29 -2.77 -19.42 -21.07
N ALA A 30 -1.71 -18.59 -21.06
CA ALA A 30 -0.33 -19.08 -21.15
C ALA A 30 0.70 -17.97 -20.83
N LYS A 31 1.29 -18.09 -19.64
CA LYS A 31 2.74 -18.17 -19.40
C LYS A 31 3.66 -17.00 -19.83
N GLN A 32 4.05 -16.22 -18.82
CA GLN A 32 5.44 -15.96 -18.39
C GLN A 32 6.49 -15.70 -19.48
N GLU A 33 7.06 -14.49 -19.51
CA GLU A 33 8.46 -14.27 -19.11
C GLU A 33 8.83 -12.79 -19.03
N GLU A 34 9.54 -12.53 -17.95
CA GLU A 34 10.31 -11.38 -17.53
C GLU A 34 11.21 -10.78 -18.61
N LYS A 35 11.24 -9.45 -18.71
CA LYS A 35 12.43 -8.59 -18.51
C LYS A 35 12.08 -7.15 -18.85
N THR A 36 12.26 -6.24 -17.90
CA THR A 36 13.16 -5.08 -18.05
C THR A 36 12.99 -4.22 -16.80
N THR A 37 13.93 -4.42 -15.90
CA THR A 37 14.48 -3.39 -15.04
C THR A 37 14.69 -2.09 -15.82
N ALA A 38 13.88 -1.09 -15.50
CA ALA A 38 14.27 0.31 -15.63
C ALA A 38 13.47 1.08 -14.58
N SER A 39 14.14 1.31 -13.44
CA SER A 39 13.87 2.49 -12.61
C SER A 39 13.60 3.66 -13.55
N LYS A 40 12.34 4.10 -13.62
CA LYS A 40 12.08 5.43 -14.13
C LYS A 40 12.58 6.39 -13.06
N GLU A 41 13.80 6.83 -13.31
CA GLU A 41 14.48 7.96 -12.71
C GLU A 41 13.48 9.05 -12.31
N ASN A 42 13.40 9.26 -11.00
CA ASN A 42 13.51 10.54 -10.31
C ASN A 42 13.24 11.79 -11.19
N ALA A 43 11.99 11.95 -11.63
CA ALA A 43 11.49 13.31 -11.78
C ALA A 43 11.42 13.85 -10.36
N GLU A 44 12.15 14.93 -10.06
CA GLU A 44 12.06 15.66 -8.79
C GLU A 44 10.60 16.10 -8.58
N GLN A 45 9.80 15.20 -8.02
CA GLN A 45 8.41 15.48 -7.74
C GLN A 45 8.44 16.50 -6.63
N LYS A 46 8.01 17.73 -6.95
CA LYS A 46 8.00 18.82 -5.98
C LYS A 46 7.17 18.39 -4.78
N LEU A 47 7.85 18.19 -3.65
CA LEU A 47 7.21 17.77 -2.42
C LEU A 47 6.17 18.80 -2.01
N THR A 48 4.95 18.33 -1.80
CA THR A 48 3.89 19.10 -1.16
C THR A 48 4.16 19.23 0.34
N GLU A 49 3.44 20.12 1.03
CA GLU A 49 3.53 20.20 2.49
C GLU A 49 3.05 18.91 3.16
N GLU A 50 2.10 18.20 2.54
CA GLU A 50 1.64 16.91 3.02
C GLU A 50 2.73 15.82 2.89
N ASP A 51 3.44 15.78 1.76
CA ASP A 51 4.56 14.85 1.57
C ASP A 51 5.65 15.07 2.62
N LYS A 52 5.95 16.33 2.95
CA LYS A 52 6.90 16.67 4.02
C LYS A 52 6.43 16.18 5.39
N GLN A 53 5.13 16.31 5.68
CA GLN A 53 4.55 15.79 6.93
C GLN A 53 4.71 14.26 7.02
N PHE A 54 4.44 13.52 5.93
CA PHE A 54 4.65 12.08 5.91
C PHE A 54 6.13 11.68 6.02
N ILE A 55 7.05 12.44 5.41
CA ILE A 55 8.50 12.25 5.57
C ILE A 55 8.91 12.43 7.03
N GLU A 56 8.41 13.46 7.71
CA GLU A 56 8.71 13.68 9.13
C GLU A 56 8.17 12.56 10.03
N LEU A 57 6.92 12.13 9.79
CA LEU A 57 6.34 10.99 10.50
C LEU A 57 7.16 9.72 10.26
N PHE A 58 7.62 9.52 9.02
CA PHE A 58 8.41 8.35 8.65
C PHE A 58 9.75 8.33 9.40
N LYS A 59 10.45 9.47 9.43
CA LYS A 59 11.73 9.62 10.17
C LYS A 59 11.57 9.43 11.68
N LYS A 60 10.37 9.68 12.23
CA LYS A 60 10.03 9.41 13.63
C LYS A 60 9.64 7.95 13.90
N GLY A 61 9.50 7.12 12.88
CA GLY A 61 9.01 5.75 13.01
C GLY A 61 7.49 5.64 13.22
N GLU A 62 6.75 6.71 12.98
CA GLU A 62 5.29 6.80 13.20
C GLU A 62 4.51 6.16 12.04
N TYR A 63 4.89 4.94 11.66
CA TYR A 63 4.37 4.27 10.46
C TYR A 63 2.86 4.03 10.52
N GLN A 64 2.32 3.69 11.70
CA GLN A 64 0.88 3.50 11.88
C GLN A 64 0.10 4.78 11.55
N THR A 65 0.60 5.92 12.01
CA THR A 65 -0.01 7.24 11.74
C THR A 65 -0.03 7.54 10.24
N ILE A 66 1.05 7.24 9.52
CA ILE A 66 1.10 7.39 8.06
C ILE A 66 0.05 6.49 7.41
N VAL A 67 -0.04 5.22 7.81
CA VAL A 67 -1.01 4.27 7.27
C VAL A 67 -2.44 4.76 7.47
N ASP A 68 -2.79 5.20 8.68
CA ASP A 68 -4.14 5.68 9.01
C ASP A 68 -4.50 6.94 8.22
N GLN A 69 -3.52 7.85 8.05
CA GLN A 69 -3.71 9.08 7.28
C GLN A 69 -3.64 8.88 5.77
N THR A 70 -3.27 7.71 5.27
CA THR A 70 -3.19 7.44 3.82
C THR A 70 -4.22 6.42 3.33
N VAL A 71 -4.86 5.66 4.25
CA VAL A 71 -5.86 4.63 3.91
C VAL A 71 -7.09 5.19 3.18
N GLY A 72 -7.38 6.48 3.36
CA GLY A 72 -8.55 7.15 2.80
C GLY A 72 -8.31 7.97 1.55
N PHE A 73 -7.08 8.07 1.05
CA PHE A 73 -6.73 9.09 0.05
C PHE A 73 -6.17 8.52 -1.26
N GLY A 74 -6.49 9.20 -2.36
CA GLY A 74 -6.35 8.71 -3.73
C GLY A 74 -5.21 9.34 -4.56
N SER A 75 -4.32 10.13 -3.98
CA SER A 75 -3.15 10.62 -4.73
C SER A 75 -2.06 9.55 -4.81
N ASP A 76 -1.32 9.52 -5.93
CA ASP A 76 -0.20 8.59 -6.10
C ASP A 76 0.85 8.74 -4.97
N ALA A 77 1.07 9.97 -4.47
CA ALA A 77 2.02 10.22 -3.39
C ALA A 77 1.59 9.57 -2.06
N GLN A 78 0.33 9.76 -1.65
CA GLN A 78 -0.22 9.12 -0.46
C GLN A 78 -0.20 7.59 -0.56
N VAL A 79 -0.51 7.04 -1.74
CA VAL A 79 -0.41 5.59 -2.00
C VAL A 79 1.03 5.08 -1.83
N ASN A 80 2.03 5.84 -2.29
CA ASN A 80 3.43 5.48 -2.06
C ASN A 80 3.79 5.51 -0.56
N PHE A 81 3.42 6.57 0.18
CA PHE A 81 3.66 6.63 1.62
C PHE A 81 2.93 5.52 2.40
N TYR A 82 1.71 5.16 1.99
CA TYR A 82 0.99 4.02 2.55
C TYR A 82 1.79 2.73 2.40
N PHE A 83 2.29 2.44 1.20
CA PHE A 83 3.05 1.22 0.95
C PHE A 83 4.41 1.22 1.65
N ILE A 84 5.14 2.34 1.60
CA ILE A 84 6.41 2.48 2.29
C ILE A 84 6.23 2.29 3.81
N ALA A 85 5.24 2.93 4.44
CA ALA A 85 5.00 2.79 5.87
C ALA A 85 4.60 1.37 6.27
N ASN A 86 3.74 0.71 5.48
CA ASN A 86 3.39 -0.70 5.72
C ASN A 86 4.59 -1.63 5.57
N ALA A 87 5.52 -1.35 4.65
CA ALA A 87 6.73 -2.15 4.51
C ALA A 87 7.56 -2.16 5.79
N PHE A 88 7.77 -0.99 6.41
CA PHE A 88 8.52 -0.88 7.67
C PHE A 88 7.76 -1.48 8.85
N LYS A 89 6.44 -1.25 8.93
CA LYS A 89 5.58 -1.81 9.97
C LYS A 89 5.53 -3.35 9.93
N SER A 90 5.73 -3.95 8.76
CA SER A 90 5.63 -5.40 8.59
C SER A 90 6.86 -6.15 9.09
N VAL A 91 7.99 -5.48 9.32
CA VAL A 91 9.19 -6.11 9.91
C VAL A 91 8.82 -6.72 11.28
N PRO A 92 9.18 -7.99 11.57
CA PRO A 92 10.17 -8.82 10.88
C PRO A 92 9.64 -9.72 9.74
N ASP A 93 8.39 -9.58 9.30
CA ASP A 93 7.87 -10.30 8.12
C ASP A 93 8.40 -9.67 6.82
N TYR A 94 9.62 -10.07 6.44
CA TYR A 94 10.30 -9.54 5.26
C TYR A 94 9.61 -9.89 3.93
N SER A 95 8.84 -10.97 3.87
CA SER A 95 8.07 -11.33 2.67
C SER A 95 6.93 -10.34 2.44
N LEU A 96 6.23 -9.97 3.53
CA LEU A 96 5.20 -8.95 3.48
C LEU A 96 5.80 -7.55 3.24
N SER A 97 6.92 -7.21 3.89
CA SER A 97 7.65 -5.96 3.63
C SER A 97 8.03 -5.82 2.15
N LYS A 98 8.57 -6.88 1.54
CA LYS A 98 8.89 -6.94 0.09
C LYS A 98 7.66 -6.68 -0.77
N THR A 99 6.54 -7.30 -0.42
CA THR A 99 5.27 -7.14 -1.16
C THR A 99 4.82 -5.68 -1.18
N TYR A 100 4.96 -4.96 -0.07
CA TYR A 100 4.62 -3.55 0.00
C TYR A 100 5.61 -2.68 -0.79
N LEU A 101 6.92 -2.87 -0.65
CA LEU A 101 7.90 -2.10 -1.41
C LEU A 101 7.76 -2.28 -2.92
N ASN A 102 7.40 -3.47 -3.39
CA ASN A 102 7.17 -3.73 -4.82
C ASN A 102 5.97 -2.98 -5.39
N LYS A 103 5.04 -2.50 -4.54
CA LYS A 103 3.89 -1.68 -4.94
C LYS A 103 4.21 -0.19 -4.94
N THR A 104 5.32 0.21 -4.33
CA THR A 104 5.80 1.59 -4.30
C THR A 104 6.34 1.97 -5.68
N LYS A 105 5.77 3.01 -6.29
CA LYS A 105 6.20 3.56 -7.58
C LYS A 105 7.27 4.63 -7.43
N TYR A 106 7.26 5.36 -6.32
CA TYR A 106 8.16 6.48 -6.04
C TYR A 106 8.55 6.49 -4.57
N ILE A 107 9.83 6.76 -4.30
CA ILE A 107 10.39 6.93 -2.96
C ILE A 107 10.98 8.35 -2.89
N PRO A 108 10.55 9.19 -1.95
CA PRO A 108 11.17 10.50 -1.75
C PRO A 108 12.65 10.37 -1.38
N THR A 109 13.50 11.21 -2.00
CA THR A 109 14.94 11.24 -1.76
C THR A 109 15.29 11.35 -0.28
N ASP A 110 14.50 12.12 0.50
CA ASP A 110 14.65 12.31 1.94
C ASP A 110 14.57 11.04 2.81
N ILE A 111 14.00 9.96 2.28
CA ILE A 111 13.85 8.67 2.98
C ILE A 111 14.41 7.49 2.16
N GLN A 112 15.11 7.79 1.06
CA GLN A 112 15.61 6.78 0.13
C GLN A 112 16.61 5.86 0.82
N ASP A 113 17.51 6.40 1.62
CA ASP A 113 18.55 5.65 2.32
C ASP A 113 17.96 4.63 3.32
N GLU A 114 16.93 5.02 4.06
CA GLU A 114 16.22 4.11 4.97
C GLU A 114 15.52 3.00 4.20
N VAL A 115 14.83 3.33 3.10
CA VAL A 115 14.13 2.35 2.27
C VAL A 115 15.11 1.37 1.62
N ASP A 116 16.26 1.84 1.15
CA ASP A 116 17.28 0.99 0.54
C ASP A 116 17.97 0.06 1.55
N LYS A 117 18.16 0.51 2.80
CA LYS A 117 18.57 -0.38 3.90
C LYS A 117 17.55 -1.49 4.13
N LEU A 118 16.25 -1.16 4.17
CA LEU A 118 15.21 -2.19 4.31
C LEU A 118 15.21 -3.16 3.12
N LYS A 119 15.44 -2.70 1.89
CA LYS A 119 15.58 -3.59 0.71
C LYS A 119 16.74 -4.56 0.88
N ALA A 120 17.91 -4.08 1.32
CA ALA A 120 19.05 -4.94 1.57
C ALA A 120 18.76 -5.97 2.67
N ASP A 121 18.09 -5.57 3.75
CA ASP A 121 17.66 -6.48 4.81
C ASP A 121 16.67 -7.53 4.30
N ILE A 122 15.71 -7.13 3.46
CA ILE A 122 14.77 -8.05 2.81
C ILE A 122 15.53 -9.06 1.93
N GLU A 123 16.48 -8.62 1.10
CA GLU A 123 17.27 -9.50 0.23
C GLU A 123 18.11 -10.50 1.04
N ALA A 124 18.60 -10.11 2.21
CA ALA A 124 19.36 -10.99 3.10
C ALA A 124 18.49 -12.02 3.83
N ASN A 125 17.19 -11.74 4.03
CA ASN A 125 16.30 -12.57 4.88
C ASN A 125 15.18 -13.28 4.13
N VAL A 126 14.83 -12.85 2.92
CA VAL A 126 13.89 -13.57 2.05
C VAL A 126 14.73 -14.43 1.10
N GLU A 127 14.83 -15.72 1.41
CA GLU A 127 15.43 -16.70 0.49
C GLU A 127 14.81 -16.52 -0.90
N SER A 128 15.66 -16.33 -1.92
CA SER A 128 15.19 -16.18 -3.29
C SER A 128 14.36 -17.41 -3.66
N PRO A 129 13.11 -17.28 -4.11
CA PRO A 129 12.27 -18.43 -4.48
C PRO A 129 12.78 -19.21 -5.71
N GLU A 130 13.99 -18.95 -6.21
CA GLU A 130 14.59 -19.61 -7.38
C GLU A 130 15.39 -20.90 -7.07
N ALA A 131 15.22 -21.50 -5.89
CA ALA A 131 15.83 -22.78 -5.57
C ALA A 131 14.82 -23.77 -4.95
N SER A 132 13.90 -24.28 -5.76
CA SER A 132 13.14 -25.52 -5.48
C SER A 132 12.74 -26.22 -6.75
#